data_AF-A0A2D0RP63-F1
#
_entry.id   AF-A0A2D0RP63-F1
#
_cell.length_a   1.000
_cell.length_b   1.000
_cell.length_c   1.000
_cell.angle_alpha   90.00
_cell.angle_beta   90.00
_cell.angle_gamma   90.00
#
_symmetry.space_group_name_H-M   'P 1'
#
loop_
_entity.id
_entity.type
_entity.pdbx_description
1 polymer ?
#
loop_
_entity_poly.entity_id
_entity_poly.type
_entity_poly.pdbx_seq_one_letter_code
_entity_poly.pdbx_strand_id
1 'polypeptide(L)'
;MTAPLKVCIVGSGNWGSAIARIIGHNAQKLQRFATSVKMWVYEENINGRKLTDIINTDHENVKYLPGYKLPENVIAVPELRDAAQGADLLVFVVPHQFIRKLCDEMAGCVSKTACGITLIKGIDEGPEGLKLISDIIREKMGIDVSVLMGANIANEVAAEKFCETTIGSKILENGQLFKELLQTPNFRITVVDDADTVELCGALKNIVAVGAGFCDGLQCGDNTKAAVIRLGLMEMIAFARLFSKDGSVSSATFLESCGVADLITTCYGGRNRRVAEAFVTTGKSIEELEKEMLNGQKLQGPLTSAEVNHILKQKGLVEKFPLFTAVYQICFEGKPVQDMISCLQSHPEHI
;
A
#
# COMPACT_ATOMS: atom_id res chain seq x y z
N MET A 1 34.02 -6.77 -12.43
CA MET A 1 32.82 -5.99 -12.09
C MET A 1 31.64 -6.96 -12.13
N THR A 2 30.83 -7.00 -11.07
CA THR A 2 29.58 -7.78 -11.06
C THR A 2 28.61 -7.24 -12.11
N ALA A 3 27.81 -8.11 -12.73
CA ALA A 3 26.80 -7.67 -13.71
C ALA A 3 25.79 -6.72 -13.04
N PRO A 4 25.27 -5.70 -13.77
CA PRO A 4 24.22 -4.82 -13.24
C PRO A 4 22.94 -5.59 -12.89
N LEU A 5 22.32 -5.23 -11.77
CA LEU A 5 21.12 -5.89 -11.25
C LEU A 5 19.88 -5.55 -12.10
N LYS A 6 19.15 -6.56 -12.55
CA LYS A 6 17.93 -6.41 -13.36
C LYS A 6 16.72 -6.18 -12.47
N VAL A 7 15.91 -5.18 -12.82
CA VAL A 7 14.71 -4.80 -12.06
C VAL A 7 13.45 -5.16 -12.83
N CYS A 8 12.51 -5.82 -12.15
CA CYS A 8 11.16 -6.04 -12.63
C CYS A 8 10.14 -5.38 -11.69
N ILE A 9 9.28 -4.54 -12.25
CA ILE A 9 8.13 -3.95 -11.56
C ILE A 9 6.92 -4.83 -11.85
N VAL A 10 6.40 -5.50 -10.84
CA VAL A 10 5.19 -6.32 -10.91
C VAL A 10 4.02 -5.42 -10.57
N GLY A 11 3.44 -4.78 -11.58
CA GLY A 11 2.26 -3.92 -11.47
C GLY A 11 2.43 -2.56 -12.13
N SER A 12 1.35 -2.05 -12.71
CA SER A 12 1.35 -0.85 -13.57
C SER A 12 0.14 0.05 -13.32
N GLY A 13 -0.43 -0.01 -12.12
CA GLY A 13 -1.47 0.94 -11.72
C GLY A 13 -0.92 2.36 -11.54
N ASN A 14 -1.71 3.24 -10.92
CA ASN A 14 -1.34 4.63 -10.66
C ASN A 14 -0.03 4.74 -9.86
N TRP A 15 0.10 3.95 -8.77
CA TRP A 15 1.34 3.89 -7.98
C TRP A 15 2.48 3.17 -8.69
N GLY A 16 2.21 2.05 -9.36
CA GLY A 16 3.23 1.30 -10.11
C GLY A 16 3.88 2.14 -11.22
N SER A 17 3.08 2.95 -11.92
CA SER A 17 3.58 3.88 -12.94
C SER A 17 4.42 5.01 -12.34
N ALA A 18 4.02 5.58 -11.20
CA ALA A 18 4.80 6.63 -10.53
C ALA A 18 6.17 6.09 -10.05
N ILE A 19 6.19 4.86 -9.52
CA ILE A 19 7.41 4.18 -9.11
C ILE A 19 8.28 3.79 -10.31
N ALA A 20 7.67 3.38 -11.43
CA ALA A 20 8.41 3.11 -12.66
C ALA A 20 9.19 4.33 -13.15
N ARG A 21 8.67 5.55 -12.94
CA ARG A 21 9.41 6.79 -13.23
C ARG A 21 10.66 6.93 -12.37
N ILE A 22 10.53 6.73 -11.06
CA ILE A 22 11.65 6.81 -10.12
C ILE A 22 12.72 5.77 -10.48
N ILE A 23 12.31 4.50 -10.59
CA ILE A 23 13.21 3.37 -10.87
C ILE A 23 13.87 3.55 -12.23
N GLY A 24 13.11 3.93 -13.27
CA GLY A 24 13.61 4.15 -14.61
C GLY A 24 14.71 5.21 -14.65
N HIS A 25 14.48 6.37 -14.01
CA HIS A 25 15.49 7.43 -13.93
C HIS A 25 16.74 7.01 -13.15
N ASN A 26 16.58 6.29 -12.04
CA ASN A 26 17.71 5.85 -11.23
C ASN A 26 18.52 4.75 -11.94
N ALA A 27 17.86 3.81 -12.62
CA ALA A 27 18.52 2.76 -13.40
C ALA A 27 19.30 3.29 -14.61
N GLN A 28 18.94 4.45 -15.16
CA GLN A 28 19.75 5.14 -16.18
C GLN A 28 21.02 5.76 -15.60
N LYS A 29 20.98 6.22 -14.35
CA LYS A 29 22.06 7.00 -13.71
C LYS A 29 23.05 6.12 -12.95
N LEU A 30 22.57 5.04 -12.33
CA LEU A 30 23.33 4.24 -11.39
C LEU A 30 23.81 2.94 -12.06
N GLN A 31 25.14 2.79 -12.16
CA GLN A 31 25.77 1.63 -12.82
C GLN A 31 25.47 0.28 -12.15
N ARG A 32 25.01 0.30 -10.89
CA ARG A 32 24.64 -0.90 -10.13
C ARG A 32 23.41 -1.60 -10.72
N PHE A 33 22.53 -0.89 -11.41
CA PHE A 33 21.28 -1.41 -11.95
C PHE A 33 21.36 -1.47 -13.48
N ALA A 34 20.78 -2.51 -14.06
CA ALA A 34 20.62 -2.60 -15.50
C ALA A 34 19.70 -1.47 -15.98
N THR A 35 20.09 -0.77 -17.05
CA THR A 35 19.31 0.36 -17.57
C THR A 35 17.90 -0.06 -17.97
N SER A 36 17.72 -1.24 -18.57
CA SER A 36 16.40 -1.75 -18.93
C SER A 36 15.63 -2.18 -17.69
N VAL A 37 14.46 -1.57 -17.46
CA VAL A 37 13.53 -1.89 -16.38
C VAL A 37 12.28 -2.49 -16.98
N LYS A 38 11.96 -3.75 -16.67
CA LYS A 38 10.72 -4.38 -17.13
C LYS A 38 9.58 -4.03 -16.18
N MET A 39 8.43 -3.69 -16.71
CA MET A 39 7.20 -3.44 -15.96
C MET A 39 6.11 -4.34 -16.49
N TRP A 40 5.59 -5.22 -15.64
CA TRP A 40 4.44 -6.05 -15.99
C TRP A 40 3.17 -5.20 -16.07
N VAL A 41 2.48 -5.31 -17.20
CA VAL A 41 1.22 -4.61 -17.48
C VAL A 41 0.14 -5.63 -17.78
N TYR A 42 -0.90 -5.66 -16.96
CA TYR A 42 -2.09 -6.42 -17.30
C TYR A 42 -2.68 -5.84 -18.58
N GLU A 43 -2.81 -6.66 -19.62
CA GLU A 43 -3.14 -6.17 -20.95
C GLU A 43 -4.57 -5.64 -21.01
N GLU A 44 -4.71 -4.43 -21.56
CA GLU A 44 -6.00 -3.77 -21.73
C GLU A 44 -6.09 -3.14 -23.11
N ASN A 45 -7.31 -3.04 -23.65
CA ASN A 45 -7.56 -2.37 -24.90
C ASN A 45 -8.00 -0.92 -24.62
N ILE A 46 -7.20 0.05 -25.07
CA ILE A 46 -7.49 1.48 -24.98
C ILE A 46 -7.65 2.03 -26.39
N ASN A 47 -8.89 2.33 -26.78
CA ASN A 47 -9.22 2.90 -28.09
C ASN A 47 -8.64 2.10 -29.29
N GLY A 48 -8.66 0.77 -29.20
CA GLY A 48 -8.19 -0.12 -30.27
C GLY A 48 -6.70 -0.46 -30.22
N ARG A 49 -5.93 0.11 -29.29
CA ARG A 49 -4.51 -0.21 -29.07
C ARG A 49 -4.34 -0.98 -27.76
N LYS A 50 -3.36 -1.89 -27.72
CA LYS A 50 -2.94 -2.53 -26.47
C LYS A 50 -2.29 -1.50 -25.56
N LEU A 51 -2.56 -1.56 -24.26
CA LEU A 51 -1.98 -0.64 -23.29
C LEU A 51 -0.46 -0.78 -23.22
N THR A 52 0.07 -2.01 -23.37
CA THR A 52 1.52 -2.24 -23.46
C THR A 52 2.14 -1.52 -24.66
N ASP A 53 1.51 -1.60 -25.83
CA ASP A 53 1.96 -0.90 -27.04
C ASP A 53 1.95 0.61 -26.83
N ILE A 54 0.88 1.17 -26.25
CA ILE A 54 0.79 2.59 -25.90
C ILE A 54 1.93 3.00 -24.96
N ILE A 55 2.18 2.25 -23.90
CA ILE A 55 3.24 2.57 -22.95
C ILE A 55 4.61 2.49 -23.61
N ASN A 56 4.87 1.51 -24.46
CA ASN A 56 6.16 1.33 -25.12
C ASN A 56 6.41 2.35 -26.24
N THR A 57 5.37 2.90 -26.89
CA THR A 57 5.52 3.90 -27.97
C THR A 57 5.37 5.33 -27.48
N ASP A 58 4.40 5.58 -26.61
CA ASP A 58 4.02 6.93 -26.18
C ASP A 58 4.68 7.27 -24.83
N HIS A 59 5.36 6.28 -24.21
CA HIS A 59 6.02 6.38 -22.91
C HIS A 59 5.12 6.95 -21.83
N GLU A 60 3.86 6.52 -21.81
CA GLU A 60 2.85 7.03 -20.89
C GLU A 60 1.79 5.97 -20.59
N ASN A 61 1.48 5.80 -19.30
CA ASN A 61 0.33 5.02 -18.89
C ASN A 61 -0.92 5.91 -18.89
N VAL A 62 -1.49 6.10 -20.08
CA VAL A 62 -2.61 7.04 -20.33
C VAL A 62 -3.86 6.76 -19.49
N LYS A 63 -4.03 5.53 -19.00
CA LYS A 63 -5.17 5.15 -18.15
C LYS A 63 -4.90 5.44 -16.68
N TYR A 64 -3.73 5.04 -16.17
CA TYR A 64 -3.48 5.03 -14.72
C TYR A 64 -2.63 6.18 -14.20
N LEU A 65 -1.84 6.83 -15.05
CA LEU A 65 -1.05 8.00 -14.68
C LEU A 65 -0.98 9.01 -15.85
N PRO A 66 -2.14 9.56 -16.28
CA PRO A 66 -2.20 10.48 -17.41
C PRO A 66 -1.40 11.76 -17.12
N GLY A 67 -0.74 12.28 -18.14
CA GLY A 67 0.04 13.52 -18.10
C GLY A 67 1.48 13.37 -17.60
N TYR A 68 1.94 12.15 -17.29
CA TYR A 68 3.30 11.91 -16.80
C TYR A 68 4.02 10.86 -17.66
N LYS A 69 5.13 11.27 -18.30
CA LYS A 69 5.95 10.38 -19.10
C LYS A 69 6.77 9.41 -18.24
N LEU A 70 6.75 8.15 -18.62
CA LEU A 70 7.67 7.11 -18.16
C LEU A 70 9.03 7.27 -18.89
N PRO A 71 10.16 7.00 -18.22
CA PRO A 71 11.45 6.92 -18.89
C PRO A 71 11.45 5.87 -20.02
N GLU A 72 12.13 6.14 -21.13
CA GLU A 72 12.17 5.26 -22.32
C GLU A 72 12.75 3.86 -22.03
N ASN A 73 13.55 3.74 -20.97
CA ASN A 73 14.13 2.47 -20.52
C ASN A 73 13.16 1.61 -19.67
N VAL A 74 11.94 2.09 -19.41
CA VAL A 74 10.86 1.30 -18.80
C VAL A 74 10.08 0.60 -19.91
N ILE A 75 10.13 -0.72 -19.91
CA ILE A 75 9.53 -1.57 -20.95
C ILE A 75 8.29 -2.25 -20.39
N ALA A 76 7.12 -1.94 -20.96
CA ALA A 76 5.86 -2.61 -20.64
C ALA A 76 5.83 -4.01 -21.25
N VAL A 77 5.56 -5.02 -20.43
CA VAL A 77 5.51 -6.43 -20.83
C VAL A 77 4.17 -7.03 -20.39
N PRO A 78 3.37 -7.63 -21.30
CA PRO A 78 2.06 -8.19 -20.96
C PRO A 78 2.15 -9.49 -20.16
N GLU A 79 3.11 -10.34 -20.52
CA GLU A 79 3.30 -11.65 -19.91
C GLU A 79 4.15 -11.53 -18.64
N LEU A 80 3.57 -11.93 -17.51
CA LEU A 80 4.19 -11.77 -16.20
C LEU A 80 5.51 -12.56 -16.09
N ARG A 81 5.54 -13.78 -16.62
CA ARG A 81 6.74 -14.62 -16.61
C ARG A 81 7.87 -13.96 -17.39
N ASP A 82 7.58 -13.39 -18.56
CA ASP A 82 8.58 -12.71 -19.39
C ASP A 82 9.09 -11.41 -18.74
N ALA A 83 8.22 -10.71 -18.01
CA ALA A 83 8.60 -9.54 -17.22
C ALA A 83 9.58 -9.91 -16.10
N ALA A 84 9.26 -10.96 -15.34
CA ALA A 84 10.01 -11.39 -14.16
C ALA A 84 11.27 -12.22 -14.47
N GLN A 85 11.36 -12.81 -15.68
CA GLN A 85 12.43 -13.73 -16.03
C GLN A 85 13.82 -13.11 -15.86
N GLY A 86 14.62 -13.72 -14.98
CA GLY A 86 15.99 -13.30 -14.71
C GLY A 86 16.12 -11.97 -13.98
N ALA A 87 15.05 -11.47 -13.36
CA ALA A 87 15.13 -10.30 -12.47
C ALA A 87 15.89 -10.63 -11.18
N ASP A 88 16.77 -9.72 -10.78
CA ASP A 88 17.47 -9.78 -9.49
C ASP A 88 16.68 -9.05 -8.40
N LEU A 89 15.91 -8.02 -8.79
CA LEU A 89 15.07 -7.20 -7.92
C LEU A 89 13.64 -7.17 -8.42
N LEU A 90 12.69 -7.51 -7.55
CA LEU A 90 11.26 -7.47 -7.84
C LEU A 90 10.56 -6.41 -7.00
N VAL A 91 9.77 -5.55 -7.65
CA VAL A 91 8.98 -4.51 -7.00
C VAL A 91 7.50 -4.85 -7.16
N PHE A 92 6.86 -5.33 -6.10
CA PHE A 92 5.46 -5.75 -6.09
C PHE A 92 4.55 -4.55 -5.78
N VAL A 93 3.73 -4.15 -6.76
CA VAL A 93 2.91 -2.92 -6.69
C VAL A 93 1.57 -3.10 -7.40
N VAL A 94 0.79 -4.06 -6.90
CA VAL A 94 -0.54 -4.43 -7.40
C VAL A 94 -1.59 -4.31 -6.28
N PRO A 95 -2.90 -4.29 -6.60
CA PRO A 95 -3.93 -4.51 -5.58
C PRO A 95 -3.71 -5.86 -4.87
N HIS A 96 -3.84 -5.88 -3.53
CA HIS A 96 -3.43 -7.04 -2.71
C HIS A 96 -4.10 -8.35 -3.15
N GLN A 97 -5.35 -8.29 -3.61
CA GLN A 97 -6.17 -9.45 -3.96
C GLN A 97 -5.58 -10.31 -5.09
N PHE A 98 -4.66 -9.76 -5.88
CA PHE A 98 -4.02 -10.47 -6.98
C PHE A 98 -2.70 -11.15 -6.58
N ILE A 99 -2.10 -10.80 -5.44
CA ILE A 99 -0.71 -11.15 -5.14
C ILE A 99 -0.46 -12.66 -5.09
N ARG A 100 -1.38 -13.43 -4.50
CA ARG A 100 -1.26 -14.89 -4.38
C ARG A 100 -1.13 -15.56 -5.74
N LYS A 101 -2.05 -15.23 -6.66
CA LYS A 101 -2.07 -15.76 -8.02
C LYS A 101 -0.82 -15.35 -8.80
N LEU A 102 -0.39 -14.10 -8.67
CA LEU A 102 0.80 -13.61 -9.38
C LEU A 102 2.08 -14.28 -8.89
N CYS A 103 2.21 -14.51 -7.58
CA CYS A 103 3.32 -15.29 -7.03
C CYS A 103 3.31 -16.74 -7.54
N ASP A 104 2.14 -17.39 -7.62
CA ASP A 104 2.03 -18.75 -8.15
C ASP A 104 2.44 -18.82 -9.63
N GLU A 105 2.09 -17.80 -10.41
CA GLU A 105 2.47 -17.71 -11.81
C GLU A 105 3.97 -17.45 -12.01
N MET A 106 4.60 -16.65 -11.15
CA MET A 106 6.05 -16.37 -11.19
C MET A 106 6.91 -17.45 -10.52
N ALA A 107 6.30 -18.39 -9.79
CA ALA A 107 7.03 -19.43 -9.08
C ALA A 107 7.96 -20.20 -10.03
N GLY A 108 9.25 -20.27 -9.66
CA GLY A 108 10.29 -20.93 -10.46
C GLY A 108 10.90 -20.10 -11.60
N CYS A 109 10.40 -18.90 -11.90
CA CYS A 109 10.95 -18.03 -12.95
C CYS A 109 12.04 -17.07 -12.45
N VAL A 110 12.21 -16.98 -11.13
CA VAL A 110 13.06 -16.02 -10.43
C VAL A 110 14.13 -16.76 -9.63
N SER A 111 15.35 -16.23 -9.61
CA SER A 111 16.44 -16.79 -8.80
C SER A 111 16.10 -16.77 -7.30
N LYS A 112 16.51 -17.79 -6.55
CA LYS A 112 16.40 -17.80 -5.08
C LYS A 112 17.31 -16.75 -4.41
N THR A 113 18.26 -16.18 -5.14
CA THR A 113 19.09 -15.05 -4.70
C THR A 113 18.48 -13.69 -5.01
N ALA A 114 17.35 -13.63 -5.72
CA ALA A 114 16.66 -12.38 -5.97
C ALA A 114 16.08 -11.81 -4.66
N CYS A 115 15.85 -10.50 -4.64
CA CYS A 115 15.22 -9.82 -3.52
C CYS A 115 13.94 -9.12 -3.98
N GLY A 116 12.92 -9.14 -3.14
CA GLY A 116 11.65 -8.46 -3.37
C GLY A 116 11.50 -7.20 -2.53
N ILE A 117 10.70 -6.26 -2.99
CA ILE A 117 10.10 -5.22 -2.16
C ILE A 117 8.62 -5.09 -2.48
N THR A 118 7.75 -5.08 -1.47
CA THR A 118 6.31 -4.87 -1.65
C THR A 118 5.89 -3.47 -1.25
N LEU A 119 5.13 -2.83 -2.14
CA LEU A 119 4.51 -1.51 -1.97
C LEU A 119 2.99 -1.64 -1.75
N ILE A 120 2.52 -2.88 -1.55
CA ILE A 120 1.12 -3.23 -1.44
C ILE A 120 0.65 -2.92 -0.01
N LYS A 121 -0.28 -1.98 0.12
CA LYS A 121 -0.90 -1.61 1.39
C LYS A 121 -2.14 -2.46 1.64
N GLY A 122 -2.02 -3.46 2.50
CA GLY A 122 -3.09 -4.37 2.88
C GLY A 122 -2.57 -5.47 3.80
N ILE A 123 -3.49 -6.25 4.35
CA ILE A 123 -3.19 -7.49 5.04
C ILE A 123 -3.95 -8.60 4.34
N ASP A 124 -3.69 -9.83 4.73
CA ASP A 124 -4.45 -10.99 4.30
C ASP A 124 -4.75 -11.85 5.53
N GLU A 125 -5.59 -12.86 5.36
CA GLU A 125 -5.94 -13.81 6.41
C GLU A 125 -5.46 -15.22 6.05
N GLY A 126 -5.06 -15.95 7.08
CA GLY A 126 -4.71 -17.36 7.00
C GLY A 126 -5.29 -18.14 8.17
N PRO A 127 -5.10 -19.47 8.20
CA PRO A 127 -5.62 -20.32 9.27
C PRO A 127 -5.20 -19.90 10.69
N GLU A 128 -4.07 -19.20 10.82
CA GLU A 128 -3.50 -18.75 12.10
C GLU A 128 -3.89 -17.30 12.48
N GLY A 129 -4.63 -16.61 11.60
CA GLY A 129 -5.04 -15.21 11.74
C GLY A 129 -4.37 -14.30 10.71
N LEU A 130 -3.79 -13.19 11.19
CA LEU A 130 -3.12 -12.19 10.34
C LEU A 130 -2.01 -12.80 9.47
N LYS A 131 -2.01 -12.45 8.19
CA LYS A 131 -0.91 -12.72 7.28
C LYS A 131 -0.49 -11.45 6.55
N LEU A 132 0.80 -11.14 6.60
CA LEU A 132 1.36 -10.01 5.87
C LEU A 132 1.51 -10.34 4.38
N ILE A 133 1.42 -9.33 3.52
CA ILE A 133 1.62 -9.50 2.08
C ILE A 133 3.08 -9.87 1.80
N SER A 134 4.02 -9.26 2.51
CA SER A 134 5.44 -9.62 2.43
C SER A 134 5.66 -11.09 2.79
N ASP A 135 4.98 -11.63 3.81
CA ASP A 135 5.05 -13.05 4.18
C ASP A 135 4.49 -13.96 3.10
N ILE A 136 3.35 -13.60 2.49
CA ILE A 136 2.79 -14.35 1.36
C ILE A 136 3.80 -14.44 0.22
N ILE A 137 4.46 -13.32 -0.11
CA ILE A 137 5.47 -13.29 -1.16
C ILE A 137 6.69 -14.12 -0.77
N ARG A 138 7.20 -13.98 0.46
CA ARG A 138 8.35 -14.76 0.98
C ARG A 138 8.08 -16.26 0.87
N GLU A 139 6.92 -16.72 1.35
CA GLU A 139 6.56 -18.14 1.34
C GLU A 139 6.41 -18.70 -0.07
N LYS A 140 5.71 -17.98 -0.97
CA LYS A 140 5.45 -18.48 -2.32
C LYS A 140 6.66 -18.41 -3.24
N MET A 141 7.44 -17.34 -3.14
CA MET A 141 8.59 -17.10 -4.03
C MET A 141 9.90 -17.69 -3.46
N GLY A 142 10.00 -17.85 -2.14
CA GLY A 142 11.22 -18.29 -1.46
C GLY A 142 12.37 -17.29 -1.64
N ILE A 143 12.07 -16.00 -1.56
CA ILE A 143 13.02 -14.88 -1.61
C ILE A 143 12.79 -13.98 -0.39
N ASP A 144 13.80 -13.21 0.02
CA ASP A 144 13.58 -12.17 1.02
C ASP A 144 12.79 -11.00 0.42
N VAL A 145 12.00 -10.32 1.26
CA VAL A 145 11.09 -9.25 0.84
C VAL A 145 11.18 -8.09 1.80
N SER A 146 11.58 -6.91 1.34
CA SER A 146 11.43 -5.65 2.06
C SER A 146 10.03 -5.07 1.83
N VAL A 147 9.66 -4.03 2.57
CA VAL A 147 8.39 -3.30 2.40
C VAL A 147 8.67 -1.81 2.21
N LEU A 148 7.85 -1.11 1.42
CA LEU A 148 7.90 0.35 1.31
C LEU A 148 6.51 0.92 1.60
N MET A 149 6.42 1.67 2.70
CA MET A 149 5.19 2.32 3.16
C MET A 149 5.49 3.78 3.53
N GLY A 150 4.54 4.67 3.29
CA GLY A 150 4.73 6.10 3.51
C GLY A 150 3.62 6.96 2.93
N ALA A 151 3.67 8.25 3.28
CA ALA A 151 2.77 9.31 2.87
C ALA A 151 2.92 9.69 1.37
N ASN A 152 2.62 8.74 0.48
CA ASN A 152 3.07 8.80 -0.91
C ASN A 152 1.89 8.83 -1.88
N ILE A 153 1.23 9.98 -2.05
CA ILE A 153 0.18 10.12 -3.07
C ILE A 153 0.84 10.08 -4.46
N ALA A 154 0.48 9.07 -5.27
CA ALA A 154 1.16 8.75 -6.52
C ALA A 154 1.30 9.95 -7.48
N ASN A 155 0.23 10.75 -7.64
CA ASN A 155 0.25 11.93 -8.51
C ASN A 155 1.21 13.01 -8.00
N GLU A 156 1.39 13.15 -6.69
CA GLU A 156 2.33 14.11 -6.10
C GLU A 156 3.78 13.65 -6.27
N VAL A 157 4.02 12.35 -6.08
CA VAL A 157 5.31 11.72 -6.35
C VAL A 157 5.67 11.83 -7.83
N ALA A 158 4.70 11.60 -8.73
CA ALA A 158 4.86 11.83 -10.16
C ALA A 158 5.08 13.32 -10.47
N ALA A 159 4.46 14.25 -9.75
CA ALA A 159 4.75 15.67 -9.89
C ALA A 159 6.11 16.09 -9.29
N GLU A 160 6.92 15.14 -8.82
CA GLU A 160 8.21 15.38 -8.17
C GLU A 160 8.10 16.33 -6.96
N LYS A 161 6.93 16.36 -6.32
CA LYS A 161 6.76 17.09 -5.06
C LYS A 161 7.54 16.39 -3.97
N PHE A 162 8.12 17.18 -3.07
CA PHE A 162 8.85 16.66 -1.92
C PHE A 162 7.93 15.80 -1.05
N CYS A 163 8.40 14.60 -0.74
CA CYS A 163 7.81 13.67 0.20
C CYS A 163 8.87 12.68 0.69
N GLU A 164 8.46 11.84 1.64
CA GLU A 164 9.31 10.87 2.31
C GLU A 164 8.56 9.56 2.51
N THR A 165 9.31 8.47 2.56
CA THR A 165 8.78 7.12 2.78
C THR A 165 9.71 6.31 3.69
N THR A 166 9.16 5.23 4.23
CA THR A 166 9.90 4.27 5.05
C THR A 166 10.06 2.96 4.29
N ILE A 167 11.28 2.41 4.28
CA ILE A 167 11.54 1.03 3.89
C ILE A 167 11.75 0.22 5.16
N GLY A 168 10.94 -0.82 5.34
CA GLY A 168 11.15 -1.83 6.37
C GLY A 168 11.87 -3.04 5.77
N SER A 169 12.94 -3.52 6.40
CA SER A 169 13.66 -4.70 5.91
C SER A 169 14.31 -5.50 7.04
N LYS A 170 14.01 -6.80 7.11
CA LYS A 170 14.63 -7.72 8.08
C LYS A 170 16.13 -7.92 7.78
N ILE A 171 16.53 -7.78 6.52
CA ILE A 171 17.92 -7.74 6.07
C ILE A 171 18.24 -6.29 5.67
N LEU A 172 19.03 -5.59 6.48
CA LEU A 172 19.29 -4.16 6.27
C LEU A 172 20.00 -3.88 4.94
N GLU A 173 20.84 -4.79 4.47
CA GLU A 173 21.52 -4.69 3.17
C GLU A 173 20.52 -4.62 2.01
N ASN A 174 19.44 -5.42 2.07
CA ASN A 174 18.36 -5.39 1.09
C ASN A 174 17.62 -4.04 1.15
N GLY A 175 17.36 -3.54 2.37
CA GLY A 175 16.75 -2.22 2.57
C GLY A 175 17.60 -1.08 1.98
N GLN A 176 18.92 -1.11 2.17
CA GLN A 176 19.83 -0.12 1.59
C GLN A 176 19.91 -0.24 0.06
N LEU A 177 19.86 -1.45 -0.49
CA LEU A 177 19.81 -1.68 -1.93
C LEU A 177 18.55 -1.07 -2.55
N PHE A 178 17.38 -1.28 -1.94
CA PHE A 178 16.15 -0.66 -2.41
C PHE A 178 16.11 0.85 -2.18
N LYS A 179 16.74 1.36 -1.11
CA LYS A 179 16.92 2.80 -0.91
C LYS A 179 17.75 3.42 -2.04
N GLU A 180 18.85 2.79 -2.46
CA GLU A 180 19.64 3.25 -3.60
C GLU A 180 18.81 3.26 -4.89
N LEU A 181 18.00 2.22 -5.12
CA LEU A 181 17.14 2.11 -6.29
C LEU A 181 16.04 3.17 -6.35
N LEU A 182 15.45 3.52 -5.21
CA LEU A 182 14.20 4.29 -5.14
C LEU A 182 14.38 5.75 -4.68
N GLN A 183 15.47 6.10 -3.99
CA GLN A 183 15.60 7.43 -3.43
C GLN A 183 15.85 8.47 -4.53
N THR A 184 15.22 9.63 -4.39
CA THR A 184 15.46 10.82 -5.21
C THR A 184 15.68 12.06 -4.32
N PRO A 185 15.98 13.24 -4.88
CA PRO A 185 15.97 14.49 -4.09
C PRO A 185 14.60 14.79 -3.45
N ASN A 186 13.50 14.42 -4.10
CA ASN A 186 12.13 14.72 -3.65
C ASN A 186 11.36 13.49 -3.12
N PHE A 187 11.97 12.30 -3.15
CA PHE A 187 11.44 11.07 -2.57
C PHE A 187 12.49 10.51 -1.61
N ARG A 188 12.45 10.96 -0.35
CA ARG A 188 13.45 10.66 0.68
C ARG A 188 13.11 9.36 1.40
N ILE A 189 14.11 8.55 1.72
CA ILE A 189 13.89 7.21 2.26
C ILE A 189 14.63 7.01 3.59
N THR A 190 13.89 6.65 4.62
CA THR A 190 14.42 6.08 5.87
C THR A 190 14.30 4.56 5.82
N VAL A 191 15.38 3.84 6.17
CA VAL A 191 15.38 2.37 6.25
C VAL A 191 15.35 1.98 7.72
N VAL A 192 14.42 1.10 8.09
CA VAL A 192 14.27 0.53 9.44
C VAL A 192 14.25 -0.99 9.36
N ASP A 193 14.58 -1.66 10.47
CA ASP A 193 14.58 -3.13 10.61
C ASP A 193 13.20 -3.72 10.97
N ASP A 194 12.30 -2.88 11.51
CA ASP A 194 10.94 -3.24 11.94
C ASP A 194 9.95 -3.38 10.75
N ALA A 195 10.23 -4.33 9.84
CA ALA A 195 9.50 -4.51 8.58
C ALA A 195 8.00 -4.81 8.77
N ASP A 196 7.67 -5.65 9.75
CA ASP A 196 6.28 -6.07 9.99
C ASP A 196 5.43 -4.88 10.47
N THR A 197 5.98 -4.03 11.34
CA THR A 197 5.28 -2.81 11.80
C THR A 197 5.13 -1.79 10.69
N VAL A 198 6.16 -1.59 9.85
CA VAL A 198 6.07 -0.70 8.67
C VAL A 198 4.93 -1.13 7.76
N GLU A 199 4.82 -2.42 7.46
CA GLU A 199 3.78 -2.98 6.60
C GLU A 199 2.38 -2.81 7.21
N LEU A 200 2.23 -3.12 8.50
CA LEU A 200 0.96 -2.98 9.21
C LEU A 200 0.46 -1.54 9.26
N CYS A 201 1.36 -0.57 9.45
CA CYS A 201 0.97 0.85 9.43
C CYS A 201 0.30 1.22 8.10
N GLY A 202 0.88 0.78 6.97
CA GLY A 202 0.35 1.06 5.63
C GLY A 202 -1.04 0.48 5.38
N ALA A 203 -1.34 -0.68 5.97
CA ALA A 203 -2.65 -1.32 5.86
C ALA A 203 -3.69 -0.68 6.79
N LEU A 204 -3.41 -0.62 8.09
CA LEU A 204 -4.36 -0.25 9.14
C LEU A 204 -4.82 1.21 9.05
N LYS A 205 -3.94 2.12 8.60
CA LYS A 205 -4.29 3.54 8.44
C LYS A 205 -5.49 3.77 7.53
N ASN A 206 -5.76 2.86 6.59
CA ASN A 206 -6.91 3.00 5.68
C ASN A 206 -8.24 2.83 6.43
N ILE A 207 -8.28 2.05 7.51
CA ILE A 207 -9.46 1.92 8.38
C ILE A 207 -9.71 3.25 9.08
N VAL A 208 -8.66 3.83 9.68
CA VAL A 208 -8.77 5.14 10.38
C VAL A 208 -9.20 6.24 9.43
N ALA A 209 -8.71 6.22 8.18
CA ALA A 209 -9.12 7.20 7.17
C ALA A 209 -10.59 7.10 6.77
N VAL A 210 -11.21 5.91 6.84
CA VAL A 210 -12.66 5.76 6.68
C VAL A 210 -13.38 6.43 7.85
N GLY A 211 -12.97 6.18 9.09
CA GLY A 211 -13.51 6.87 10.26
C GLY A 211 -13.36 8.39 10.19
N ALA A 212 -12.21 8.89 9.71
CA ALA A 212 -12.00 10.32 9.48
C ALA A 212 -12.95 10.90 8.42
N GLY A 213 -13.23 10.15 7.35
CA GLY A 213 -14.23 10.55 6.35
C GLY A 213 -15.66 10.51 6.89
N PHE A 214 -15.97 9.59 7.80
CA PHE A 214 -17.26 9.63 8.52
C PHE A 214 -17.40 10.92 9.35
N CYS A 215 -16.35 11.36 10.04
CA CYS A 215 -16.35 12.65 10.75
C CYS A 215 -16.61 13.83 9.81
N ASP A 216 -16.04 13.81 8.60
CA ASP A 216 -16.29 14.85 7.60
C ASP A 216 -17.74 14.86 7.15
N GLY A 217 -18.29 13.69 6.83
CA GLY A 217 -19.69 13.58 6.40
C GLY A 217 -20.69 13.96 7.51
N LEU A 218 -20.34 13.72 8.78
CA LEU A 218 -21.10 14.16 9.94
C LEU A 218 -20.85 15.63 10.35
N GLN A 219 -19.95 16.33 9.66
CA GLN A 219 -19.57 17.72 9.95
C GLN A 219 -19.09 17.96 11.39
N CYS A 220 -18.35 17.00 11.96
CA CYS A 220 -17.91 17.07 13.37
C CYS A 220 -16.79 18.10 13.65
N GLY A 221 -16.14 18.62 12.62
CA GLY A 221 -15.03 19.57 12.73
C GLY A 221 -13.66 18.92 13.04
N ASP A 222 -12.62 19.75 13.06
CA ASP A 222 -11.22 19.29 13.08
C ASP A 222 -10.81 18.64 14.40
N ASN A 223 -11.37 19.09 15.54
CA ASN A 223 -11.05 18.51 16.85
C ASN A 223 -11.48 17.04 16.94
N THR A 224 -12.68 16.71 16.47
CA THR A 224 -13.17 15.32 16.44
C THR A 224 -12.36 14.49 15.46
N LYS A 225 -12.02 15.03 14.28
CA LYS A 225 -11.15 14.33 13.33
C LYS A 225 -9.76 14.05 13.93
N ALA A 226 -9.18 15.01 14.63
CA ALA A 226 -7.90 14.82 15.33
C ALA A 226 -7.99 13.71 16.40
N ALA A 227 -9.09 13.65 17.15
CA ALA A 227 -9.34 12.58 18.11
C ALA A 227 -9.44 11.21 17.43
N VAL A 228 -10.13 11.09 16.29
CA VAL A 228 -10.19 9.86 15.48
C VAL A 228 -8.81 9.44 15.00
N ILE A 229 -8.01 10.37 14.48
CA ILE A 229 -6.64 10.09 14.04
C ILE A 229 -5.79 9.58 15.21
N ARG A 230 -5.86 10.26 16.37
CA ARG A 230 -5.09 9.88 17.56
C ARG A 230 -5.49 8.50 18.09
N LEU A 231 -6.79 8.25 18.26
CA LEU A 231 -7.31 6.98 18.76
C LEU A 231 -7.05 5.84 17.76
N GLY A 232 -7.21 6.10 16.46
CA GLY A 232 -6.83 5.17 15.42
C GLY A 232 -5.36 4.82 15.42
N LEU A 233 -4.46 5.78 15.67
CA LEU A 233 -3.03 5.51 15.85
C LEU A 233 -2.76 4.61 17.07
N MET A 234 -3.47 4.81 18.18
CA MET A 234 -3.35 3.94 19.36
C MET A 234 -3.79 2.51 19.06
N GLU A 235 -4.91 2.34 18.35
CA GLU A 235 -5.35 1.02 17.88
C GLU A 235 -4.36 0.39 16.89
N MET A 236 -3.75 1.18 15.99
CA MET A 236 -2.69 0.69 15.10
C MET A 236 -1.49 0.15 15.89
N ILE A 237 -1.04 0.88 16.92
CA ILE A 237 0.07 0.47 17.81
C ILE A 237 -0.30 -0.81 18.57
N ALA A 238 -1.48 -0.85 19.18
CA ALA A 238 -1.96 -1.99 19.93
C ALA A 238 -2.09 -3.24 19.03
N PHE A 239 -2.61 -3.07 17.82
CA PHE A 239 -2.77 -4.18 16.86
C PHE A 239 -1.40 -4.73 16.47
N ALA A 240 -0.46 -3.87 16.07
CA ALA A 240 0.88 -4.32 15.70
C ALA A 240 1.57 -5.09 16.83
N ARG A 241 1.51 -4.59 18.07
CA ARG A 241 2.10 -5.26 19.24
C ARG A 241 1.50 -6.65 19.50
N LEU A 242 0.22 -6.85 19.23
CA LEU A 242 -0.45 -8.13 19.44
C LEU A 242 -0.20 -9.14 18.32
N PHE A 243 0.01 -8.67 17.09
CA PHE A 243 0.01 -9.53 15.90
C PHE A 243 1.35 -9.59 15.14
N SER A 244 2.34 -8.78 15.49
CA SER A 244 3.69 -8.89 14.93
C SER A 244 4.39 -10.14 15.46
N LYS A 245 5.01 -10.92 14.57
CA LYS A 245 5.58 -12.24 14.88
C LYS A 245 6.82 -12.16 15.74
N ASP A 246 7.64 -11.13 15.52
CA ASP A 246 8.98 -11.05 16.10
C ASP A 246 8.98 -10.28 17.43
N GLY A 247 7.82 -9.79 17.90
CA GLY A 247 7.65 -9.06 19.17
C GLY A 247 8.38 -7.72 19.25
N SER A 248 9.13 -7.34 18.22
CA SER A 248 10.03 -6.19 18.15
C SER A 248 9.35 -4.88 17.72
N VAL A 249 8.07 -4.70 18.07
CA VAL A 249 7.32 -3.52 17.63
C VAL A 249 7.83 -2.28 18.36
N SER A 250 8.55 -1.43 17.64
CA SER A 250 9.03 -0.17 18.18
C SER A 250 7.97 0.91 18.01
N SER A 251 7.64 1.61 19.10
CA SER A 251 6.74 2.76 19.04
C SER A 251 7.32 3.89 18.18
N ALA A 252 8.65 3.94 18.02
CA ALA A 252 9.32 4.91 17.15
C ALA A 252 9.00 4.67 15.66
N THR A 253 8.75 3.42 15.25
CA THR A 253 8.35 3.09 13.87
C THR A 253 7.04 3.79 13.47
N PHE A 254 6.15 4.06 14.42
CA PHE A 254 4.91 4.81 14.17
C PHE A 254 5.13 6.32 13.96
N LEU A 255 6.29 6.84 14.34
CA LEU A 255 6.69 8.22 14.09
C LEU A 255 7.35 8.40 12.72
N GLU A 256 7.74 7.31 12.06
CA GLU A 256 8.23 7.31 10.68
C GLU A 256 7.10 7.62 9.68
N SER A 257 7.47 7.89 8.43
CA SER A 257 6.51 8.22 7.35
C SER A 257 5.43 7.14 7.16
N CYS A 258 5.75 5.86 7.34
CA CYS A 258 4.76 4.77 7.25
C CYS A 258 3.63 4.87 8.28
N GLY A 259 3.89 5.45 9.45
CA GLY A 259 2.93 5.58 10.55
C GLY A 259 2.17 6.89 10.49
N VAL A 260 2.58 7.86 11.30
CA VAL A 260 1.85 9.11 11.54
C VAL A 260 1.67 9.94 10.26
N ALA A 261 2.68 10.01 9.37
CA ALA A 261 2.58 10.84 8.17
C ALA A 261 1.58 10.24 7.15
N ASP A 262 1.67 8.93 6.85
CA ASP A 262 0.73 8.26 5.95
C ASP A 262 -0.70 8.29 6.50
N LEU A 263 -0.84 8.14 7.82
CA LEU A 263 -2.12 8.28 8.50
C LEU A 263 -2.72 9.68 8.30
N ILE A 264 -1.97 10.73 8.60
CA ILE A 264 -2.45 12.12 8.46
C ILE A 264 -2.83 12.41 7.00
N THR A 265 -1.93 12.19 6.05
CA THR A 265 -2.21 12.52 4.63
C THR A 265 -3.42 11.76 4.10
N THR A 266 -3.62 10.50 4.54
CA THR A 266 -4.77 9.70 4.11
C THR A 266 -6.08 10.19 4.74
N CYS A 267 -6.06 10.57 6.01
CA CYS A 267 -7.23 11.09 6.73
C CYS A 267 -7.68 12.48 6.23
N TYR A 268 -6.81 13.24 5.55
CA TYR A 268 -7.16 14.54 4.97
C TYR A 268 -7.40 14.49 3.45
N GLY A 269 -6.61 13.72 2.70
CA GLY A 269 -6.62 13.74 1.23
C GLY A 269 -6.91 12.40 0.55
N GLY A 270 -7.01 11.31 1.30
CA GLY A 270 -7.11 9.96 0.75
C GLY A 270 -8.45 9.61 0.11
N ARG A 271 -8.44 8.65 -0.82
CA ARG A 271 -9.66 8.08 -1.45
C ARG A 271 -10.62 7.47 -0.42
N ASN A 272 -10.09 6.80 0.62
CA ASN A 272 -10.88 6.24 1.72
C ASN A 272 -11.70 7.33 2.43
N ARG A 273 -11.06 8.46 2.77
CA ARG A 273 -11.74 9.61 3.39
C ARG A 273 -12.83 10.17 2.48
N ARG A 274 -12.51 10.43 1.21
CA ARG A 274 -13.46 11.00 0.23
C ARG A 274 -14.71 10.13 0.03
N VAL A 275 -14.53 8.82 -0.13
CA VAL A 275 -15.67 7.89 -0.33
C VAL A 275 -16.46 7.72 0.96
N ALA A 276 -15.79 7.65 2.12
CA ALA A 276 -16.46 7.57 3.42
C ALA A 276 -17.29 8.82 3.73
N GLU A 277 -16.81 10.02 3.38
CA GLU A 277 -17.59 11.25 3.47
C GLU A 277 -18.84 11.20 2.57
N ALA A 278 -18.67 10.76 1.32
CA ALA A 278 -19.77 10.60 0.37
C ALA A 278 -20.79 9.57 0.85
N PHE A 279 -20.33 8.48 1.48
CA PHE A 279 -21.19 7.45 2.08
C PHE A 279 -22.15 8.04 3.11
N VAL A 280 -21.64 8.87 4.03
CA VAL A 280 -22.48 9.52 5.05
C VAL A 280 -23.44 10.54 4.44
N THR A 281 -22.96 11.35 3.49
CA THR A 281 -23.74 12.48 2.95
C THR A 281 -24.79 12.07 1.91
N THR A 282 -24.58 10.95 1.22
CA THR A 282 -25.48 10.48 0.16
C THR A 282 -26.34 9.28 0.56
N GLY A 283 -25.91 8.50 1.56
CA GLY A 283 -26.56 7.23 1.94
C GLY A 283 -26.40 6.09 0.92
N LYS A 284 -25.64 6.30 -0.16
CA LYS A 284 -25.32 5.26 -1.13
C LYS A 284 -24.40 4.20 -0.53
N SER A 285 -24.40 3.00 -1.10
CA SER A 285 -23.46 1.96 -0.69
C SER A 285 -22.01 2.29 -1.08
N ILE A 286 -21.06 1.73 -0.34
CA ILE A 286 -19.62 1.84 -0.67
C ILE A 286 -19.32 1.32 -2.09
N GLU A 287 -20.00 0.26 -2.53
CA GLU A 287 -19.80 -0.32 -3.86
C GLU A 287 -20.24 0.64 -4.98
N GLU A 288 -21.36 1.32 -4.82
CA GLU A 288 -21.85 2.33 -5.78
C GLU A 288 -20.87 3.50 -5.85
N LEU A 289 -20.46 4.03 -4.71
CA LEU A 289 -19.53 5.16 -4.64
C LEU A 289 -18.14 4.81 -5.19
N GLU A 290 -17.68 3.56 -5.00
CA GLU A 290 -16.43 3.08 -5.60
C GLU A 290 -16.50 3.17 -7.14
N LYS A 291 -17.60 2.68 -7.74
CA LYS A 291 -17.81 2.72 -9.20
C LYS A 291 -17.92 4.15 -9.73
N GLU A 292 -18.62 5.03 -9.00
CA GLU A 292 -18.85 6.42 -9.42
C GLU A 292 -17.62 7.32 -9.28
N MET A 293 -16.82 7.13 -8.21
CA MET A 293 -15.80 8.10 -7.81
C MET A 293 -14.37 7.70 -8.16
N LEU A 294 -14.09 6.40 -8.35
CA LEU A 294 -12.71 5.91 -8.37
C LEU A 294 -12.21 5.46 -9.75
N ASN A 295 -13.02 5.56 -10.82
CA ASN A 295 -12.63 5.25 -12.20
C ASN A 295 -11.91 3.90 -12.34
N GLY A 296 -12.46 2.86 -11.69
CA GLY A 296 -11.90 1.50 -11.70
C GLY A 296 -10.82 1.21 -10.65
N GLN A 297 -10.43 2.20 -9.84
CA GLN A 297 -9.57 1.95 -8.68
C GLN A 297 -10.39 1.36 -7.52
N LYS A 298 -9.75 0.52 -6.68
CA LYS A 298 -10.39 -0.15 -5.54
C LYS A 298 -10.20 0.61 -4.23
N LEU A 299 -11.23 0.58 -3.37
CA LEU A 299 -11.16 1.11 -2.01
C LEU A 299 -10.62 0.03 -1.06
N GLN A 300 -9.60 0.36 -0.26
CA GLN A 300 -8.93 -0.63 0.60
C GLN A 300 -9.41 -0.58 2.06
N GLY A 301 -9.84 0.59 2.55
CA GLY A 301 -10.19 0.79 3.96
C GLY A 301 -11.29 -0.15 4.46
N PRO A 302 -12.47 -0.21 3.78
CA PRO A 302 -13.53 -1.13 4.19
C PRO A 302 -13.07 -2.60 4.14
N LEU A 303 -12.40 -3.03 3.07
CA LEU A 303 -11.91 -4.42 2.96
C LEU A 303 -10.95 -4.77 4.10
N THR A 304 -9.97 -3.91 4.38
CA THR A 304 -9.03 -4.11 5.49
C THR A 304 -9.74 -4.08 6.85
N SER A 305 -10.82 -3.30 7.02
CA SER A 305 -11.62 -3.34 8.25
C SER A 305 -12.33 -4.68 8.44
N ALA A 306 -12.77 -5.32 7.36
CA ALA A 306 -13.40 -6.64 7.41
C ALA A 306 -12.39 -7.73 7.79
N GLU A 307 -11.20 -7.71 7.18
CA GLU A 307 -10.09 -8.62 7.52
C GLU A 307 -9.67 -8.46 8.99
N VAL A 308 -9.43 -7.22 9.43
CA VAL A 308 -9.08 -6.92 10.83
C VAL A 308 -10.19 -7.38 11.78
N ASN A 309 -11.47 -7.09 11.49
CA ASN A 309 -12.57 -7.51 12.35
C ASN A 309 -12.66 -9.04 12.45
N HIS A 310 -12.45 -9.75 11.34
CA HIS A 310 -12.42 -11.21 11.33
C HIS A 310 -11.31 -11.77 12.23
N ILE A 311 -10.08 -11.24 12.08
CA ILE A 311 -8.92 -11.62 12.93
C ILE A 311 -9.22 -11.35 14.41
N LEU A 312 -9.81 -10.20 14.73
CA LEU A 312 -10.17 -9.85 16.11
C LEU A 312 -11.26 -10.75 16.68
N LYS A 313 -12.28 -11.11 15.89
CA LYS A 313 -13.33 -12.07 16.28
C LYS A 313 -12.73 -13.43 16.60
N GLN A 314 -11.84 -13.96 15.74
CA GLN A 314 -11.18 -15.25 15.97
C GLN A 314 -10.36 -15.28 17.26
N LYS A 315 -9.76 -14.14 17.67
CA LYS A 315 -8.94 -14.05 18.88
C LYS A 315 -9.74 -13.57 20.12
N GLY A 316 -11.03 -13.25 19.99
CA GLY A 316 -11.83 -12.69 21.09
C GLY A 316 -11.38 -11.31 21.55
N LEU A 317 -10.87 -10.48 20.64
CA LEU A 317 -10.25 -9.18 20.93
C LEU A 317 -11.04 -7.96 20.40
N VAL A 318 -12.24 -8.17 19.85
CA VAL A 318 -13.06 -7.11 19.21
C VAL A 318 -13.22 -5.88 20.11
N GLU A 319 -13.52 -6.08 21.40
CA GLU A 319 -13.74 -5.01 22.38
C GLU A 319 -12.49 -4.14 22.64
N LYS A 320 -11.29 -4.62 22.30
CA LYS A 320 -10.05 -3.84 22.45
C LYS A 320 -9.82 -2.84 21.32
N PHE A 321 -10.58 -2.94 20.23
CA PHE A 321 -10.43 -2.13 19.01
C PHE A 321 -11.78 -1.54 18.58
N PRO A 322 -12.41 -0.69 19.41
CA PRO A 322 -13.74 -0.16 19.14
C PRO A 322 -13.81 0.67 17.86
N LEU A 323 -12.79 1.46 17.50
CA LEU A 323 -12.80 2.26 16.28
C LEU A 323 -12.69 1.39 15.02
N PHE A 324 -11.75 0.43 14.97
CA PHE A 324 -11.66 -0.50 13.84
C PHE A 324 -12.95 -1.32 13.69
N THR A 325 -13.52 -1.76 14.81
CA THR A 325 -14.79 -2.49 14.82
C THR A 325 -15.94 -1.63 14.34
N ALA A 326 -16.07 -0.39 14.81
CA ALA A 326 -17.13 0.52 14.40
C ALA A 326 -17.09 0.78 12.89
N VAL A 327 -15.90 1.02 12.33
CA VAL A 327 -15.74 1.23 10.88
C VAL A 327 -16.26 0.04 10.09
N TYR A 328 -15.90 -1.18 10.50
CA TYR A 328 -16.41 -2.41 9.86
C TYR A 328 -17.94 -2.51 9.97
N GLN A 329 -18.50 -2.32 11.17
CA GLN A 329 -19.94 -2.48 11.41
C GLN A 329 -20.77 -1.46 10.62
N ILE A 330 -20.28 -0.23 10.48
CA ILE A 330 -20.92 0.81 9.68
C ILE A 330 -20.86 0.46 8.19
N CYS A 331 -19.71 -0.04 7.69
CA CYS A 331 -19.53 -0.36 6.27
C CYS A 331 -20.29 -1.63 5.83
N PHE A 332 -20.44 -2.64 6.70
CA PHE A 332 -20.91 -3.98 6.32
C PHE A 332 -22.12 -4.48 7.09
N GLU A 333 -22.35 -4.03 8.33
CA GLU A 333 -23.46 -4.51 9.18
C GLU A 333 -24.61 -3.49 9.26
N GLY A 334 -24.52 -2.36 8.55
CA GLY A 334 -25.59 -1.36 8.48
C GLY A 334 -25.77 -0.56 9.77
N LYS A 335 -24.75 -0.50 10.64
CA LYS A 335 -24.82 0.32 11.84
C LYS A 335 -24.89 1.82 11.50
N PRO A 336 -25.65 2.62 12.26
CA PRO A 336 -25.67 4.08 12.08
C PRO A 336 -24.26 4.68 12.23
N VAL A 337 -23.92 5.63 11.36
CA VAL A 337 -22.60 6.29 11.36
C VAL A 337 -22.37 7.05 12.68
N GLN A 338 -23.43 7.55 13.31
CA GLN A 338 -23.40 8.27 14.58
C GLN A 338 -22.82 7.43 15.72
N ASP A 339 -22.97 6.10 15.65
CA ASP A 339 -22.45 5.17 16.66
C ASP A 339 -20.92 5.24 16.77
N MET A 340 -20.22 5.68 15.72
CA MET A 340 -18.78 5.92 15.77
C MET A 340 -18.42 6.91 16.89
N ILE A 341 -19.20 7.98 17.09
CA ILE A 341 -18.94 8.98 18.13
C ILE A 341 -19.05 8.33 19.51
N SER A 342 -20.06 7.48 19.72
CA SER A 342 -20.23 6.73 20.96
C SER A 342 -19.04 5.80 21.23
N CYS A 343 -18.52 5.12 20.20
CA CYS A 343 -17.32 4.30 20.33
C CYS A 343 -16.08 5.10 20.76
N LEU A 344 -15.93 6.35 20.29
CA LEU A 344 -14.83 7.24 20.71
C LEU A 344 -14.99 7.69 22.16
N GLN A 345 -16.22 7.95 22.61
CA GLN A 345 -16.53 8.39 23.99
C GLN A 345 -16.21 7.31 25.02
N SER A 346 -16.35 6.02 24.67
CA SER A 346 -16.09 4.87 25.55
C SER A 346 -14.77 4.16 25.24
N HIS A 347 -13.84 4.81 24.55
CA HIS A 347 -12.61 4.16 24.07
C HIS A 347 -11.68 3.73 25.23
N PRO A 348 -11.09 2.51 25.22
CA PRO A 348 -10.26 1.98 26.32
C PRO A 348 -9.08 2.87 26.75
N GLU A 349 -8.48 3.61 25.81
CA GLU A 349 -7.43 4.61 26.09
C GLU A 349 -7.83 5.74 27.06
N HIS A 350 -9.12 5.85 27.41
CA HIS A 350 -9.65 6.83 28.36
C HIS A 350 -10.11 6.21 29.70
N ILE A 351 -10.00 4.88 29.86
CA ILE A 351 -10.47 4.12 31.02
C ILE A 351 -9.27 3.54 31.78
#